data_AF-A0A4Q0YFB6-F1
#
_entry.id   AF-A0A4Q0YFB6-F1
#
_cell.length_a   1.000
_cell.length_b   1.000
_cell.length_c   1.000
_cell.angle_alpha   90.00
_cell.angle_beta   90.00
_cell.angle_gamma   90.00
#
_symmetry.space_group_name_H-M   'P 1'
#
loop_
_entity.id
_entity.type
_entity.pdbx_description
1 polymer ?
#
loop_
_entity_poly.entity_id
_entity_poly.type
_entity_poly.pdbx_seq_one_letter_code
_entity_poly.pdbx_strand_id
1 'polypeptide(L)' 'MADNSQMNDNERGLFSLVHGITGMLIAVVLLLTILVVLGFNAIIVQQKEAQNFYKINQDLNALKANSPDNHKYYDLVGK' A
#
# COMPACT_ATOMS: atom_id res chain seq x y z
N MET A 1 32.37 -46.81 -27.23
CA MET A 1 31.64 -45.54 -27.47
C MET A 1 30.81 -45.31 -26.22
N ALA A 2 31.30 -44.47 -25.30
CA ALA A 2 30.53 -44.09 -24.12
C ALA A 2 29.59 -42.96 -24.57
N ASP A 3 28.31 -43.29 -24.67
CA ASP A 3 27.26 -42.31 -24.89
C ASP A 3 27.23 -41.37 -23.69
N ASN A 4 27.61 -40.14 -23.96
CA ASN A 4 27.76 -39.07 -23.00
C ASN A 4 26.37 -38.52 -22.68
N SER A 5 25.65 -39.15 -21.75
CA SER A 5 24.53 -38.49 -21.05
C SER A 5 25.03 -37.41 -20.09
N GLN A 6 25.92 -36.52 -20.56
CA GLN A 6 26.26 -35.32 -19.80
C GLN A 6 25.15 -34.31 -19.94
N MET A 7 24.50 -34.12 -18.80
CA MET A 7 23.57 -33.06 -18.48
C MET A 7 24.18 -31.69 -18.83
N ASN A 8 23.42 -30.90 -19.57
CA ASN A 8 23.82 -29.60 -20.11
C ASN A 8 24.10 -28.62 -18.96
N ASP A 9 25.08 -27.72 -19.09
CA ASP A 9 25.37 -26.68 -18.08
C ASP A 9 24.17 -25.76 -17.82
N ASN A 10 23.24 -25.64 -18.78
CA ASN A 10 21.94 -24.99 -18.58
C ASN A 10 21.03 -25.69 -17.54
N GLU A 11 21.32 -26.95 -17.21
CA GLU A 11 20.53 -27.81 -16.32
C GLU A 11 21.20 -27.99 -14.94
N ARG A 12 22.47 -27.57 -14.76
CA ARG A 12 23.31 -27.96 -13.61
C ARG A 12 23.51 -26.89 -12.52
N GLY A 13 22.86 -25.75 -12.58
CA GLY A 13 23.02 -24.71 -11.56
C GLY A 13 21.70 -24.24 -10.97
N LEU A 14 21.73 -23.87 -9.68
CA LEU A 14 20.82 -22.92 -9.03
C LEU A 14 20.72 -21.54 -9.76
N PHE A 15 21.32 -21.42 -10.95
CA PHE A 15 21.82 -20.23 -11.60
C PHE A 15 21.76 -20.33 -13.14
N SER A 16 20.60 -20.67 -13.71
CA SER A 16 20.30 -20.18 -15.07
C SER A 16 19.91 -18.70 -14.94
N LEU A 17 20.93 -17.85 -14.74
CA LEU A 17 21.04 -16.38 -14.63
C LEU A 17 19.78 -15.53 -14.29
N VAL A 18 18.65 -15.69 -14.97
CA VAL A 18 17.39 -14.97 -14.72
C VAL A 18 16.48 -15.69 -13.70
N HIS A 19 16.55 -17.01 -13.62
CA HIS A 19 15.68 -17.85 -12.76
C HIS A 19 16.29 -18.18 -11.39
N GLY A 20 17.54 -17.79 -11.15
CA GLY A 20 18.24 -17.99 -9.88
C GLY A 20 18.18 -16.77 -8.95
N ILE A 21 19.28 -16.52 -8.23
CA ILE A 21 19.39 -15.42 -7.25
C ILE A 21 19.09 -14.04 -7.84
N THR A 22 19.47 -13.78 -9.09
CA THR A 22 19.19 -12.50 -9.75
C THR A 22 17.70 -12.23 -9.87
N GLY A 23 16.91 -13.24 -10.26
CA GLY A 23 15.44 -13.12 -10.36
C GLY A 23 14.80 -12.88 -9.00
N MET A 24 15.31 -13.56 -7.96
CA MET A 24 14.89 -13.31 -6.57
C MET A 24 15.17 -11.86 -6.14
N LEU A 25 16.37 -11.35 -6.39
CA LEU A 25 16.75 -9.98 -6.02
C LEU A 25 15.89 -8.94 -6.75
N ILE A 26 15.63 -9.13 -8.05
CA ILE A 26 14.73 -8.27 -8.82
C ILE A 26 13.32 -8.28 -8.21
N ALA A 27 12.79 -9.47 -7.89
CA ALA A 27 11.47 -9.59 -7.28
C ALA A 27 11.38 -8.89 -5.91
N VAL A 28 12.41 -9.03 -5.06
CA VAL A 28 12.47 -8.36 -3.75
C VAL A 28 12.48 -6.84 -3.92
N VAL A 29 13.30 -6.30 -4.81
CA VAL A 29 13.35 -4.85 -5.07
C VAL A 29 12.01 -4.35 -5.60
N LEU A 30 11.35 -5.09 -6.50
CA LEU A 30 10.02 -4.75 -7.00
C LEU A 30 8.99 -4.69 -5.87
N LEU A 31 8.94 -5.71 -5.01
CA LEU A 31 8.01 -5.75 -3.89
C LEU A 31 8.27 -4.62 -2.87
N LEU A 32 9.54 -4.33 -2.56
CA LEU A 32 9.89 -3.23 -1.66
C LEU A 32 9.56 -1.88 -2.27
N THR A 33 9.74 -1.70 -3.58
CA THR A 33 9.36 -0.46 -4.28
C THR A 33 7.85 -0.23 -4.18
N ILE A 34 7.05 -1.28 -4.46
CA ILE A 34 5.59 -1.23 -4.33
C ILE A 34 5.18 -0.89 -2.89
N LEU A 35 5.80 -1.54 -1.90
CA LEU A 35 5.56 -1.28 -0.48
C LEU A 35 5.84 0.18 -0.11
N VAL A 36 6.99 0.72 -0.50
CA VAL A 36 7.37 2.11 -0.20
C VAL A 36 6.40 3.09 -0.83
N VAL A 37 6.02 2.89 -2.10
CA VAL A 37 5.06 3.77 -2.79
C VAL A 37 3.70 3.74 -2.08
N LEU A 38 3.17 2.56 -1.77
CA LEU A 38 1.88 2.43 -1.08
C LEU A 38 1.93 3.03 0.33
N GLY A 39 2.98 2.75 1.09
CA GLY A 39 3.18 3.28 2.43
C GLY A 39 3.28 4.80 2.46
N PHE A 40 4.03 5.39 1.53
CA PHE A 40 4.15 6.83 1.41
C PHE A 40 2.82 7.52 1.07
N ASN A 41 2.07 6.97 0.10
CA ASN A 41 0.74 7.48 -0.24
C ASN A 41 -0.24 7.37 0.93
N ALA A 42 -0.19 6.26 1.68
CA ALA A 42 -1.02 6.08 2.86
C ALA A 42 -0.74 7.14 3.94
N ILE A 43 0.54 7.46 4.18
CA ILE A 43 0.93 8.52 5.13
C ILE A 43 0.40 9.88 4.67
N ILE A 44 0.52 10.21 3.38
CA ILE A 44 0.01 11.49 2.85
C ILE A 44 -1.50 11.59 3.04
N VAL A 45 -2.25 10.54 2.71
CA VAL A 45 -3.70 10.52 2.90
C VAL A 45 -4.05 10.65 4.39
N GLN A 46 -3.36 9.92 5.26
CA GLN A 46 -3.58 10.03 6.71
C GLN A 46 -3.30 11.45 7.23
N GLN A 47 -2.22 12.10 6.77
CA GLN A 47 -1.92 13.48 7.14
C GLN A 47 -3.00 14.46 6.66
N LYS A 48 -3.48 14.28 5.42
CA LYS A 48 -4.55 15.11 4.85
C LYS A 48 -5.86 14.95 5.64
N GLU A 49 -6.28 13.72 5.90
CA GLU A 49 -7.54 13.46 6.61
C GLU A 49 -7.46 13.82 8.10
N ALA A 50 -6.28 13.70 8.73
CA ALA A 50 -6.07 14.19 10.09
C ALA A 50 -6.26 15.71 10.21
N GLN A 51 -6.01 16.46 9.12
CA GLN A 51 -6.25 17.90 9.05
C GLN A 51 -7.67 18.26 8.62
N ASN A 52 -8.43 17.33 8.04
CA ASN A 52 -9.84 17.49 7.68
C ASN A 52 -10.78 17.14 8.83
N PHE A 53 -10.62 17.81 9.97
CA PHE A 53 -11.51 17.59 11.10
C PHE A 53 -12.88 18.25 10.85
N TYR A 54 -13.94 17.57 11.28
CA TYR A 54 -15.27 18.14 11.31
C TYR A 54 -15.41 19.01 12.57
N LYS A 55 -16.06 20.17 12.42
CA LYS A 55 -16.55 20.93 13.57
C LYS A 55 -18.05 20.70 13.68
N ILE A 56 -18.48 20.33 14.87
CA ILE A 56 -19.90 20.35 15.21
C ILE A 56 -20.28 21.81 15.47
N ASN A 57 -21.40 22.24 14.90
CA ASN A 57 -21.92 23.60 15.08
C ASN A 57 -22.12 23.87 16.59
N GLN A 58 -21.60 24.99 17.10
CA GLN A 58 -21.41 25.24 18.54
C GLN A 58 -22.72 25.43 19.34
N ASP A 59 -23.88 25.38 18.68
CA ASP A 59 -25.16 25.36 19.36
C ASP A 59 -25.46 23.95 19.92
N LEU A 60 -25.00 23.70 21.14
CA LEU A 60 -25.22 22.46 21.89
C LEU A 60 -26.70 22.06 22.00
N ASN A 61 -27.65 23.00 21.85
CA ASN A 61 -29.08 22.72 21.92
C ASN A 61 -29.67 22.23 20.58
N ALA A 62 -28.93 22.38 19.47
CA ALA A 62 -29.40 21.97 18.14
C ALA A 62 -29.21 20.47 17.88
N LEU A 63 -28.26 19.83 18.55
CA LEU A 63 -28.01 18.38 18.44
C LEU A 63 -28.97 17.59 19.32
N LYS A 64 -29.72 16.68 18.71
CA LYS A 64 -30.66 15.81 19.41
C LYS A 64 -30.13 14.38 19.45
N ALA A 65 -30.36 13.65 20.54
CA ALA A 65 -29.86 12.27 20.67
C ALA A 65 -30.35 11.31 19.56
N ASN A 66 -31.56 11.56 19.01
CA ASN A 66 -32.09 10.84 17.86
C ASN A 66 -32.81 11.83 16.94
N SER A 67 -32.18 12.23 15.83
CA SER A 67 -32.80 13.08 14.82
C SER A 67 -32.15 12.85 13.45
N PRO A 68 -32.95 12.70 12.38
CA PRO A 68 -32.42 12.60 11.03
C PRO A 68 -31.73 13.89 10.59
N ASP A 69 -32.03 15.04 11.21
CA ASP A 69 -31.44 16.34 10.84
C ASP A 69 -30.03 16.59 11.40
N ASN A 70 -29.50 15.69 12.24
CA ASN A 70 -28.20 15.90 12.90
C ASN A 70 -27.03 16.09 11.90
N HIS A 71 -27.13 15.52 10.69
CA HIS A 71 -26.13 15.68 9.63
C HIS A 71 -26.00 17.12 9.09
N LYS A 72 -26.93 18.03 9.42
CA LYS A 72 -26.89 19.44 8.98
C LYS A 72 -26.05 20.32 9.91
N TYR A 73 -25.62 19.80 11.06
CA TYR A 73 -24.92 20.55 12.10
C TYR A 73 -23.44 20.19 12.21
N TYR A 74 -22.84 19.64 11.15
CA TYR A 74 -21.39 19.53 11.03
C TYR A 74 -20.89 20.32 9.83
N ASP A 75 -19.77 21.00 10.01
CA ASP A 75 -19.03 21.67 8.95
C ASP A 75 -17.65 21.02 8.81
N LEU A 76 -17.26 20.75 7.57
CA LEU A 76 -15.92 20.28 7.24
C LEU A 76 -14.97 21.49 7.26
N VAL A 77 -13.96 21.46 8.14
CA VAL A 77 -12.98 22.55 8.23
C VAL A 77 -11.69 22.11 7.56
N GLY A 78 -11.44 22.61 6.34
CA GLY A 78 -10.19 22.35 5.63
C GLY A 78 -10.31 22.04 4.13
N LYS A 79 -11.26 22.66 3.41
CA LYS A 79 -11.41 22.45 1.96
C LYS A 79 -10.32 23.14 1.16
#